data_AF-A0AAU2RKZ5-F1
#
_entry.id   AF-A0AAU2RKZ5-F1
#
_cell.length_a   1.000
_cell.length_b   1.000
_cell.length_c   1.000
_cell.angle_alpha   90.00
_cell.angle_beta   90.00
_cell.angle_gamma   90.00
#
_symmetry.space_group_name_H-M   'P 1'
#
loop_
_entity.id
_entity.type
_entity.pdbx_description
1 polymer ?
#
loop_
_entity_poly.entity_id
_entity_poly.type
_entity_poly.pdbx_seq_one_letter_code
_entity_poly.pdbx_strand_id
1 'polypeptide(L)'
;MTLHIDADVKFDSKVLTDVAEALEPLATEMFQQRRGRWMAVVELSHVERSEPGPDEEKNPTVKVRVTSIEVAADEITGGRLRGLQREMYDRRTSGGTLFEDDEAQSA
;
A
#
# COMPACT_ATOMS: atom_id res chain seq x y z
N MET A 1 -11.54 -12.14 17.34
CA MET A 1 -12.54 -11.69 16.35
C MET A 1 -12.02 -10.40 15.73
N THR A 2 -11.50 -10.47 14.50
CA THR A 2 -11.07 -9.27 13.78
C THR A 2 -12.30 -8.72 13.08
N LEU A 3 -12.72 -7.50 13.42
CA LEU A 3 -13.82 -6.83 12.72
C LEU A 3 -13.36 -6.53 11.29
N HIS A 4 -14.04 -7.12 10.29
CA HIS A 4 -13.81 -6.76 8.89
C HIS A 4 -14.71 -5.59 8.54
N ILE A 5 -14.12 -4.45 8.16
CA ILE A 5 -14.85 -3.27 7.71
C ILE A 5 -14.53 -3.11 6.22
N ASP A 6 -15.57 -3.08 5.39
CA ASP A 6 -15.45 -2.79 3.97
C ASP A 6 -15.23 -1.29 3.78
N ALA A 7 -13.97 -0.86 3.78
CA ALA A 7 -13.56 0.53 3.72
C ALA A 7 -12.68 0.83 2.52
N ASP A 8 -12.93 1.96 1.85
CA ASP A 8 -12.07 2.49 0.80
C ASP A 8 -10.77 3.02 1.41
N VAL A 9 -9.62 2.62 0.86
CA VAL A 9 -8.31 3.15 1.26
C VAL A 9 -7.85 4.24 0.29
N LYS A 10 -7.53 5.43 0.81
CA LYS A 10 -7.09 6.59 0.03
C LYS A 10 -5.73 7.09 0.47
N PHE A 11 -4.91 7.50 -0.49
CA PHE A 11 -3.66 8.22 -0.20
C PHE A 11 -3.93 9.70 -0.01
N ASP A 12 -3.32 10.26 1.03
CA ASP A 12 -3.23 11.69 1.21
C ASP A 12 -2.27 12.33 0.20
N SER A 13 -2.70 13.43 -0.39
CA SER A 13 -1.97 14.12 -1.45
C SER A 13 -0.78 14.94 -0.94
N LYS A 14 -0.68 15.19 0.37
CA LYS A 14 0.43 15.93 0.94
C LYS A 14 1.67 15.04 1.02
N VAL A 15 2.73 15.48 0.36
CA VAL A 15 4.07 14.92 0.48
C VAL A 15 4.78 15.62 1.65
N LEU A 16 5.36 14.85 2.57
CA LEU A 16 6.17 15.41 3.66
C LEU A 16 7.53 15.87 3.12
N THR A 17 8.15 16.85 3.79
CA THR A 17 9.45 17.40 3.39
C THR A 17 10.49 16.29 3.21
N ASP A 18 10.66 15.42 4.20
CA ASP A 18 11.64 14.33 4.17
C ASP A 18 11.41 13.36 2.99
N VAL A 19 10.13 13.08 2.66
CA VAL A 19 9.75 12.25 1.51
C VAL A 19 10.09 12.96 0.19
N ALA A 20 9.88 14.28 0.13
CA ALA A 20 10.24 15.07 -1.05
C ALA A 20 11.76 15.15 -1.23
N GLU A 21 12.52 15.35 -0.15
CA GLU A 21 13.99 15.38 -0.16
C GLU A 21 14.57 14.04 -0.62
N ALA A 22 14.02 12.92 -0.17
CA ALA A 22 14.43 11.59 -0.63
C ALA A 22 14.20 11.36 -2.13
N LEU A 23 13.20 12.02 -2.72
CA LEU A 23 12.86 11.92 -4.15
C LEU A 23 13.60 12.94 -5.03
N GLU A 24 14.10 14.03 -4.46
CA GLU A 24 14.71 15.14 -5.18
C GLU A 24 15.82 14.70 -6.16
N PRO A 25 16.76 13.80 -5.80
CA PRO A 25 17.81 13.36 -6.72
C PRO A 25 17.27 12.67 -7.98
N LEU A 26 16.07 12.09 -7.92
CA LEU A 26 15.43 11.35 -9.00
C LEU A 26 14.46 12.22 -9.81
N ALA A 27 14.13 13.43 -9.34
CA ALA A 27 13.07 14.26 -9.93
C ALA A 27 13.31 14.55 -11.42
N THR A 28 14.57 14.78 -11.83
CA THR A 28 14.92 15.00 -13.25
C THR A 28 14.62 13.77 -14.10
N GLU A 29 15.03 12.59 -13.63
CA GLU A 29 14.77 11.34 -14.33
C GLU A 29 13.26 11.07 -14.41
N MET A 30 12.54 11.27 -13.30
CA MET A 30 11.09 11.12 -13.23
C MET A 30 10.35 12.03 -14.20
N PHE A 31 10.81 13.27 -14.34
CA PHE A 31 10.23 14.22 -15.28
C PHE A 31 10.45 13.80 -16.74
N GLN A 32 11.64 13.31 -17.07
CA GLN A 32 11.99 12.87 -18.43
C GLN A 32 11.28 11.56 -18.81
N GLN A 33 11.18 10.62 -17.88
CA GLN A 33 10.58 9.31 -18.10
C GLN A 33 9.12 9.27 -17.65
N ARG A 34 8.21 9.86 -18.43
CA ARG A 34 6.76 9.91 -18.10
C ARG A 34 6.06 8.57 -17.90
N ARG A 35 6.67 7.47 -18.36
CA ARG A 35 6.19 6.08 -18.15
C ARG A 35 7.17 5.26 -17.30
N GLY A 36 8.10 5.93 -16.62
CA GLY A 36 9.07 5.33 -15.72
C GLY A 36 8.35 4.66 -14.55
N ARG A 37 9.02 3.67 -13.98
CA ARG A 37 8.55 2.95 -12.79
C ARG A 37 9.71 2.84 -11.83
N TRP A 38 9.52 3.35 -10.62
CA TRP A 38 10.50 3.28 -9.55
C TRP A 38 10.02 2.30 -8.50
N MET A 39 10.91 1.40 -8.09
CA MET A 39 10.66 0.50 -6.98
C MET A 39 11.11 1.20 -5.70
N ALA A 40 10.24 1.24 -4.70
CA ALA A 40 10.55 1.86 -3.42
C ALA A 40 9.95 1.06 -2.26
N VAL A 41 10.56 1.19 -1.08
CA VAL A 41 9.98 0.83 0.21
C VAL A 41 9.35 2.09 0.79
N VAL A 42 8.13 1.99 1.30
CA VAL A 42 7.41 3.12 1.90
C VAL A 42 6.85 2.75 3.27
N GLU A 43 6.85 3.71 4.18
CA GLU A 43 6.12 3.63 5.44
C GLU A 43 4.82 4.43 5.35
N LEU A 44 3.70 3.82 5.75
CA LEU A 44 2.37 4.45 5.72
C LEU A 44 1.91 4.77 7.13
N SER A 45 1.41 5.99 7.34
CA SER A 45 0.73 6.39 8.57
C SER A 45 -0.74 6.70 8.32
N HIS A 46 -1.58 6.44 9.32
CA HIS A 46 -2.98 6.84 9.30
C HIS A 46 -3.10 8.37 9.40
N VAL A 47 -3.92 8.96 8.53
CA VAL A 47 -4.23 10.39 8.53
C VAL A 47 -5.62 10.64 9.10
N GLU A 48 -6.62 9.97 8.55
CA GLU A 48 -8.03 10.25 8.83
C GLU A 48 -8.88 9.02 8.56
N ARG A 49 -9.97 8.89 9.32
CA ARG A 49 -11.05 7.94 9.04
C ARG A 49 -12.35 8.71 8.89
N SER A 50 -13.14 8.35 7.89
CA SER A 50 -14.48 8.90 7.66
C SER A 50 -15.50 7.77 7.68
N GLU A 51 -16.59 7.98 8.42
CA GLU A 51 -17.78 7.14 8.40
C GLU A 51 -18.89 7.86 7.62
N PRO A 52 -19.61 7.17 6.71
CA PRO A 52 -20.74 7.74 6.02
C PRO A 52 -21.88 8.07 7.01
N GLY A 53 -22.63 9.14 6.72
CA GLY A 53 -23.87 9.43 7.45
C GLY A 53 -24.95 8.36 7.20
N PRO A 54 -26.01 8.31 8.03
CA PRO A 54 -27.06 7.30 7.93
C PRO A 54 -27.78 7.24 6.58
N ASP A 55 -27.79 8.35 5.83
CA ASP A 55 -28.42 8.45 4.51
C ASP A 55 -27.40 8.54 3.36
N GLU A 56 -26.10 8.39 3.64
CA GLU A 56 -25.06 8.41 2.61
C GLU A 56 -24.75 7.01 2.09
N GLU A 57 -25.00 6.78 0.80
CA GLU A 57 -24.58 5.57 0.09
C GLU A 57 -23.09 5.66 -0.29
N LYS A 58 -22.21 5.68 0.71
CA LYS A 58 -20.76 5.67 0.54
C LYS A 58 -20.12 4.66 1.48
N ASN A 59 -18.99 4.10 1.06
CA ASN A 59 -18.20 3.26 1.95
C ASN A 59 -17.45 4.12 2.99
N PRO A 60 -17.24 3.60 4.22
CA PRO A 60 -16.23 4.14 5.12
C PRO A 60 -14.91 4.34 4.40
N THR A 61 -14.16 5.37 4.75
CA THR A 61 -12.85 5.66 4.14
C THR A 61 -11.77 5.68 5.21
N VAL A 62 -10.61 5.09 4.88
CA VAL A 62 -9.35 5.26 5.63
C VAL A 62 -8.35 5.98 4.74
N LYS A 63 -7.84 7.11 5.23
CA LYS A 63 -6.83 7.91 4.55
C LYS A 63 -5.46 7.64 5.16
N VAL A 64 -4.48 7.30 4.34
CA VAL A 64 -3.09 7.03 4.74
C VAL A 64 -2.12 7.97 4.02
N ARG A 65 -0.93 8.19 4.57
CA ARG A 65 0.13 9.01 3.96
C ARG A 65 1.46 8.27 3.99
N VAL A 66 2.26 8.46 2.94
CA VAL A 66 3.67 8.06 2.93
C VAL A 66 4.46 8.97 3.88
N THR A 67 5.10 8.38 4.88
CA THR A 67 5.88 9.10 5.90
C THR A 67 7.38 8.91 5.76
N SER A 68 7.80 7.80 5.15
CA SER A 68 9.19 7.52 4.80
C SER A 68 9.21 6.80 3.44
N ILE A 69 10.26 7.03 2.66
CA ILE A 69 10.46 6.41 1.35
C ILE A 69 11.94 6.13 1.09
N GLU A 70 12.24 4.95 0.56
CA GLU A 70 13.57 4.58 0.08
C GLU A 70 13.44 3.99 -1.32
N VAL A 71 13.98 4.68 -2.32
CA VAL A 71 13.90 4.25 -3.73
C VAL A 71 15.10 3.39 -4.07
N ALA A 72 14.88 2.31 -4.82
CA ALA A 72 15.97 1.48 -5.32
C ALA A 72 16.93 2.32 -6.17
N ALA A 73 18.19 2.38 -5.74
CA ALA A 73 19.24 3.16 -6.40
C ALA A 73 19.74 2.55 -7.71
N ASP A 74 19.51 1.25 -7.93
CA ASP A 74 19.99 0.50 -9.09
C ASP A 74 19.14 -0.75 -9.36
N GLU A 75 19.44 -1.44 -10.47
CA GLU A 75 18.74 -2.65 -10.90
C GLU A 75 18.93 -3.84 -9.95
N ILE A 76 20.05 -3.91 -9.21
CA ILE A 76 20.30 -4.98 -8.23
C ILE A 76 19.33 -4.84 -7.06
N THR A 77 19.25 -3.63 -6.50
CA THR A 77 18.35 -3.27 -5.41
C THR A 77 16.90 -3.37 -5.88
N GLY A 78 16.61 -2.90 -7.10
CA GLY A 78 15.30 -3.02 -7.73
C GLY A 78 14.86 -4.48 -7.90
N GLY A 79 15.78 -5.36 -8.33
CA GLY A 79 15.54 -6.80 -8.44
C GLY A 79 15.23 -7.45 -7.09
N ARG A 80 15.97 -7.08 -6.04
CA ARG A 80 15.70 -7.54 -4.66
C ARG A 80 14.32 -7.10 -4.17
N LEU A 81 13.95 -5.83 -4.38
CA LEU A 81 12.62 -5.33 -4.00
C LEU A 81 11.48 -6.02 -4.77
N ARG A 82 11.67 -6.34 -6.06
CA ARG A 82 10.71 -7.12 -6.84
C ARG A 82 10.53 -8.54 -6.30
N GLY A 83 11.61 -9.18 -5.87
CA GLY A 83 11.56 -10.48 -5.19
C GLY A 83 10.74 -10.44 -3.90
N LEU A 84 11.04 -9.48 -3.03
CA LEU A 84 10.29 -9.27 -1.78
C LEU A 84 8.81 -8.93 -2.03
N GLN A 85 8.53 -8.09 -3.03
CA GLN A 85 7.16 -7.76 -3.42
C GLN A 85 6.39 -9.01 -3.84
N ARG A 86 7.01 -9.90 -4.63
CA ARG A 86 6.41 -11.17 -5.04
C ARG A 86 6.14 -12.08 -3.85
N GLU A 87 7.11 -12.22 -2.94
CA GLU A 87 6.93 -13.02 -1.73
C GLU A 87 5.77 -12.50 -0.86
N MET A 88 5.69 -11.19 -0.66
CA MET A 88 4.60 -10.55 0.09
C MET A 88 3.25 -10.72 -0.60
N TYR A 89 3.24 -10.63 -1.94
CA TYR A 89 2.05 -10.93 -2.74
C TYR A 89 1.62 -12.38 -2.54
N ASP A 90 2.54 -13.33 -2.67
CA ASP A 90 2.28 -14.76 -2.53
C ASP A 90 1.73 -15.08 -1.13
N ARG A 91 2.28 -14.48 -0.06
CA ARG A 91 1.74 -14.63 1.30
C ARG A 91 0.33 -14.06 1.45
N ARG A 92 0.05 -12.92 0.80
CA ARG A 92 -1.28 -12.28 0.82
C ARG A 92 -2.31 -13.12 0.06
N THR A 93 -1.91 -13.80 -1.01
CA THR A 93 -2.81 -14.61 -1.85
C THR A 93 -2.90 -16.07 -1.41
N SER A 94 -1.87 -16.62 -0.75
CA SER A 94 -1.84 -17.99 -0.22
C SER A 94 -2.80 -18.19 0.96
N GLY A 95 -3.31 -17.12 1.55
CA GLY A 95 -4.34 -17.16 2.60
C GLY A 95 -5.71 -17.68 2.15
N GLY A 96 -5.89 -18.01 0.86
CA GLY A 96 -7.16 -18.48 0.30
C GLY A 96 -7.26 -19.99 0.02
N THR A 97 -6.26 -20.82 0.35
CA THR A 97 -6.28 -22.26 0.02
C THR A 97 -6.14 -23.20 1.22
N LEU A 98 -6.16 -22.70 2.47
CA LEU A 98 -5.93 -23.52 3.66
C LEU A 98 -6.85 -23.20 4.85
N PHE A 99 -7.84 -22.34 4.68
CA PHE A 99 -8.83 -22.02 5.72
C PHE A 99 -10.25 -22.03 5.10
N GLU A 100 -10.60 -23.15 4.45
CA GLU A 100 -12.00 -23.59 4.49
C GLU A 100 -12.18 -24.14 5.90
N ASP A 101 -12.63 -23.30 6.84
CA ASP A 101 -13.02 -23.78 8.16
C ASP A 101 -14.17 -24.78 7.99
N ASP A 102 -13.95 -25.98 8.53
CA ASP A 102 -14.83 -27.13 8.63
C ASP A 102 -16.22 -26.78 9.23
N GLU A 103 -17.11 -26.16 8.46
CA GLU A 103 -18.56 -26.12 8.77
C GLU A 103 -19.36 -27.13 7.92
N ALA A 104 -18.76 -28.30 7.65
CA ALA A 104 -19.44 -29.41 6.99
C ALA A 104 -19.13 -30.76 7.63
N GLN A 105 -19.15 -30.85 8.96
CA GLN A 105 -19.53 -32.09 9.64
C GLN A 105 -19.77 -31.87 11.14
N SER A 106 -20.91 -32.36 11.62
CA SER A 106 -21.34 -32.56 13.02
C SER A 106 -22.17 -31.47 13.72
N ALA A 107 -23.48 -31.43 13.42
CA ALA A 107 -24.57 -31.77 14.35
C ALA A 107 -25.93 -31.69 13.66
#